data_AF-A0A960LWQ2-F1
#
_entry.id   AF-A0A960LWQ2-F1
#
_cell.length_a   1.000
_cell.length_b   1.000
_cell.length_c   1.000
_cell.angle_alpha   90.00
_cell.angle_beta   90.00
_cell.angle_gamma   90.00
#
_symmetry.space_group_name_H-M   'P 1'
#
loop_
_entity.id
_entity.type
_entity.pdbx_description
1 polymer ?
#
loop_
_entity_poly.entity_id
_entity_poly.type
_entity_poly.pdbx_seq_one_letter_code
_entity_poly.pdbx_strand_id
1 'polypeptide(L)'
;MLAEKKRLKENKKREKYWKHWGPYLPERQWGTVREDYSKDGNAWNYLPYEEAMSRAYRWGEDGIAGISDTHQRLCLAFSFWNEKDPLLKERIFGLTNLEGNH
;
A
#
# COMPACT_ATOMS: atom_id res chain seq x y z
N MET A 1 -10.82 -27.35 -21.54
CA MET A 1 -10.45 -26.92 -20.17
C MET A 1 -10.36 -25.40 -20.15
N LEU A 2 -10.95 -24.71 -19.17
CA LEU A 2 -10.94 -23.24 -19.09
C LEU A 2 -9.48 -22.71 -19.05
N ALA A 3 -9.18 -21.60 -19.72
CA ALA A 3 -7.83 -21.04 -19.78
C ALA A 3 -7.21 -20.81 -18.39
N GLU A 4 -8.01 -20.32 -17.44
CA GLU A 4 -7.56 -20.12 -16.06
C GLU A 4 -7.19 -21.43 -15.35
N LYS A 5 -7.97 -22.49 -15.52
CA LYS A 5 -7.65 -23.81 -14.93
C LYS A 5 -6.32 -24.35 -15.46
N LYS A 6 -5.97 -24.06 -16.72
CA LYS A 6 -4.67 -24.41 -17.30
C LYS A 6 -3.54 -23.61 -16.62
N ARG A 7 -3.67 -22.29 -16.54
CA ARG A 7 -2.67 -21.41 -15.88
C ARG A 7 -2.42 -21.83 -14.43
N LEU A 8 -3.48 -22.13 -13.67
CA LEU A 8 -3.34 -22.59 -12.28
C LEU A 8 -2.60 -23.93 -12.16
N LYS A 9 -2.84 -24.88 -13.08
CA LYS A 9 -2.11 -26.15 -13.12
C LYS A 9 -0.62 -25.95 -13.46
N GLU A 10 -0.32 -25.17 -14.50
CA GLU A 10 1.05 -24.85 -14.91
C GLU A 10 1.83 -24.15 -13.78
N ASN A 11 1.17 -23.22 -13.06
CA ASN A 11 1.76 -22.56 -11.90
C ASN A 11 2.01 -23.51 -10.73
N LYS A 12 1.06 -24.41 -10.41
CA LYS A 12 1.23 -25.40 -9.34
C LYS A 12 2.39 -26.35 -9.63
N LYS A 13 2.57 -26.73 -10.90
CA LYS A 13 3.69 -27.56 -11.35
C LYS A 13 5.01 -26.79 -11.53
N ARG A 14 5.00 -25.46 -11.37
CA ARG A 14 6.15 -24.57 -11.62
C ARG A 14 6.69 -24.65 -13.05
N GLU A 15 5.83 -25.00 -14.02
CA GLU A 15 6.16 -24.95 -15.45
C GLU A 15 6.14 -23.50 -15.96
N LYS A 16 5.24 -22.67 -15.41
CA LYS A 16 5.13 -21.23 -15.69
C LYS A 16 4.69 -20.49 -14.42
N TYR A 17 5.35 -19.39 -14.09
CA TYR A 17 5.10 -18.62 -12.86
C TYR A 17 4.01 -17.55 -13.05
N TRP A 18 2.79 -17.98 -13.34
CA TRP A 18 1.66 -17.07 -13.59
C TRP A 18 1.31 -16.17 -12.41
N LYS A 19 1.72 -16.55 -11.18
CA LYS A 19 1.52 -15.75 -9.97
C LYS A 19 2.74 -14.90 -9.60
N HIS A 20 3.73 -14.76 -10.49
CA HIS A 20 4.93 -13.98 -10.16
C HIS A 20 4.61 -12.51 -9.87
N TRP A 21 3.63 -11.94 -10.58
CA TRP A 21 3.10 -10.60 -10.34
C TRP A 21 1.64 -10.69 -9.92
N GLY A 22 1.23 -9.85 -8.97
CA GLY A 22 -0.15 -9.82 -8.50
C GLY A 22 -0.42 -8.69 -7.52
N PRO A 23 -1.65 -8.62 -6.99
CA PRO A 23 -2.05 -7.63 -5.99
C PRO A 23 -1.54 -8.03 -4.60
N TYR A 24 -0.21 -8.08 -4.48
CA TYR A 24 0.48 -8.42 -3.23
C TYR A 24 0.96 -7.16 -2.50
N LEU A 25 0.79 -5.98 -3.10
CA LEU A 25 1.08 -4.71 -2.44
C LEU A 25 -0.09 -4.37 -1.49
N PRO A 26 0.18 -4.15 -0.19
CA PRO A 26 -0.87 -3.73 0.73
C PRO A 26 -1.25 -2.26 0.46
N GLU A 27 -2.53 -1.95 0.64
CA GLU A 27 -3.01 -0.58 0.79
C GLU A 27 -2.93 -0.23 2.28
N ARG A 28 -1.98 0.61 2.66
CA ARG A 28 -1.73 0.96 4.05
C ARG A 28 -2.34 2.34 4.36
N GLN A 29 -2.68 2.52 5.64
CA GLN A 29 -3.02 3.80 6.23
C GLN A 29 -1.75 4.51 6.73
N TRP A 30 -1.71 5.84 6.72
CA TRP A 30 -0.66 6.60 7.40
C TRP A 30 -0.90 6.57 8.92
N GLY A 31 0.11 6.93 9.73
CA GLY A 31 -0.04 7.01 11.19
C GLY A 31 -0.19 5.66 11.91
N THR A 32 0.45 4.59 11.41
CA THR A 32 0.38 3.27 12.07
C THR A 32 1.26 3.21 13.32
N VAL A 33 0.90 2.36 14.29
CA VAL A 33 1.70 2.09 15.51
C VAL A 33 3.14 1.69 15.21
N ARG A 34 3.42 1.06 14.06
CA ARG A 34 4.79 0.68 13.65
C ARG A 34 5.68 1.86 13.27
N GLU A 35 5.06 3.00 12.97
CA GLU A 35 5.73 4.26 12.62
C GLU A 35 5.59 5.29 13.76
N ASP A 36 5.21 4.84 14.96
CA ASP A 36 5.17 5.67 16.16
C ASP A 36 6.56 5.80 16.76
N TYR A 37 7.16 6.97 16.57
CA TYR A 37 8.39 7.37 17.25
C TYR A 37 8.15 8.52 18.24
N SER A 38 6.89 8.74 18.65
CA SER A 38 6.55 9.68 19.70
C SER A 38 7.10 9.23 21.06
N LYS A 39 7.26 10.17 21.98
CA LYS A 39 7.75 9.86 23.34
C LYS A 39 6.65 9.30 24.24
N ASP A 40 5.40 9.52 23.87
CA ASP A 40 4.19 9.28 24.67
C ASP A 40 3.28 8.19 24.08
N GLY A 41 3.65 7.57 22.95
CA GLY A 41 2.86 6.52 22.32
C GLY A 41 1.67 7.03 21.51
N ASN A 42 1.74 8.27 21.04
CA ASN A 42 0.70 8.95 20.29
C ASN A 42 0.82 8.72 18.77
N ALA A 43 0.82 7.45 18.35
CA ALA A 43 0.99 7.01 16.96
C ALA A 43 0.14 7.78 15.94
N TRP A 44 -1.12 8.06 16.29
CA TRP A 44 -2.10 8.62 15.37
C TRP A 44 -1.93 10.12 15.12
N ASN A 45 -1.37 10.86 16.08
CA ASN A 45 -1.05 12.28 15.91
C ASN A 45 0.42 12.52 15.58
N TYR A 46 1.29 11.51 15.78
CA TYR A 46 2.72 11.65 15.55
C TYR A 46 3.08 11.87 14.07
N LEU A 47 2.35 11.24 13.15
CA LEU A 47 2.61 11.33 11.72
C LEU A 47 1.35 11.78 10.96
N PRO A 48 1.18 13.11 10.73
CA PRO A 48 0.07 13.63 9.94
C PRO A 48 0.17 13.23 8.46
N TYR A 49 -0.94 13.29 7.74
CA TYR A 49 -1.01 12.88 6.32
C TYR A 49 -0.06 13.71 5.44
N GLU A 50 0.11 14.99 5.75
CA GLU A 50 0.99 15.91 5.05
C GLU A 50 2.46 15.44 5.11
N GLU A 51 2.87 14.92 6.26
CA GLU A 51 4.21 14.36 6.44
C GLU A 51 4.34 12.97 5.84
N ALA A 52 3.27 12.17 5.82
CA ALA A 52 3.27 10.83 5.23
C ALA A 52 3.79 10.84 3.79
N MET A 53 3.52 11.89 3.02
CA MET A 53 3.97 12.01 1.62
C MET A 53 5.48 12.17 1.46
N SER A 54 6.15 12.80 2.43
CA SER A 54 7.60 13.07 2.38
C SER A 54 8.41 12.16 3.32
N ARG A 55 7.74 11.28 4.06
CA ARG A 55 8.35 10.35 5.00
C ARG A 55 8.89 9.12 4.29
N ALA A 56 10.17 8.80 4.53
CA ALA A 56 10.72 7.50 4.23
C ALA A 56 10.24 6.48 5.29
N TYR A 57 9.31 5.61 4.90
CA TYR A 57 8.80 4.54 5.76
C TYR A 57 9.87 3.47 5.93
N ARG A 58 10.03 2.99 7.17
CA ARG A 58 10.93 1.86 7.47
C ARG A 58 10.18 0.54 7.44
N TRP A 59 8.89 0.57 7.75
CA TRP A 59 8.11 -0.63 7.95
C TRP A 59 7.00 -0.75 6.92
N GLY A 60 7.34 -1.40 5.82
CA GLY A 60 6.43 -1.94 4.83
C GLY A 60 6.03 -0.97 3.72
N GLU A 61 5.38 -1.56 2.73
CA GLU A 61 5.04 -0.90 1.47
C GLU A 61 3.62 -0.32 1.51
N ASP A 62 3.31 0.52 0.52
CA ASP A 62 1.97 1.08 0.30
C ASP A 62 1.78 1.50 -1.17
N GLY A 63 0.53 1.48 -1.63
CA GLY A 63 0.12 2.06 -2.90
C GLY A 63 -1.31 1.67 -3.28
N ILE A 64 -2.08 2.64 -3.77
CA ILE A 64 -3.46 2.42 -4.21
C ILE A 64 -3.51 1.41 -5.37
N ALA A 65 -4.29 0.35 -5.19
CA ALA A 65 -4.47 -0.73 -6.17
C ALA A 65 -3.13 -1.28 -6.71
N GLY A 66 -2.13 -1.37 -5.83
CA GLY A 66 -0.78 -1.71 -6.23
C GLY A 66 -0.57 -3.17 -6.63
N ILE A 67 0.38 -3.39 -7.53
CA ILE A 67 0.89 -4.70 -7.90
C ILE A 67 2.36 -4.82 -7.51
N SER A 68 2.77 -6.02 -7.16
CA SER A 68 4.18 -6.32 -6.90
C SER A 68 4.52 -7.73 -7.35
N ASP A 69 5.82 -7.99 -7.46
CA ASP A 69 6.28 -9.36 -7.58
C ASP A 69 6.07 -10.12 -6.25
N THR A 70 6.09 -11.45 -6.28
CA THR A 70 5.85 -12.28 -5.08
C THR A 70 6.79 -12.02 -3.90
N HIS A 71 7.92 -11.36 -4.12
CA HIS A 71 8.87 -10.99 -3.06
C HIS A 71 8.84 -9.50 -2.71
N GLN A 72 7.93 -8.72 -3.30
CA GLN A 72 7.79 -7.27 -3.10
C GLN A 72 9.11 -6.50 -3.29
N ARG A 73 9.93 -6.93 -4.26
CA ARG A 73 11.16 -6.23 -4.64
C ARG A 73 10.88 -5.09 -5.61
N LEU A 74 9.85 -5.25 -6.43
CA LEU A 74 9.34 -4.22 -7.31
C LEU A 74 7.86 -3.99 -7.00
N CYS A 75 7.54 -2.74 -6.68
CA CYS A 75 6.20 -2.28 -6.33
C CYS A 75 5.77 -1.22 -7.35
N LEU A 76 4.57 -1.39 -7.88
CA LEU A 76 3.93 -0.45 -8.81
C LEU A 76 2.56 -0.10 -8.25
N ALA A 77 2.22 1.18 -8.26
CA ALA A 77 0.94 1.66 -7.77
C ALA A 77 0.44 2.82 -8.63
N PHE A 78 -0.85 3.11 -8.53
CA PHE A 78 -1.44 4.25 -9.21
C PHE A 78 -1.31 5.52 -8.35
N SER A 79 -1.02 6.62 -9.04
CA SER A 79 -1.04 7.96 -8.46
C SER A 79 -2.07 8.80 -9.21
N PHE A 80 -2.98 9.44 -8.48
CA PHE A 80 -4.07 10.22 -9.06
C PHE A 80 -3.89 11.71 -8.81
N TRP A 81 -4.31 12.53 -9.76
CA TRP A 81 -4.35 13.99 -9.59
C TRP A 81 -5.73 14.50 -9.98
N ASN A 82 -6.26 15.41 -9.16
CA ASN A 82 -7.55 16.04 -9.40
C ASN A 82 -7.40 17.47 -9.94
N GLU A 83 -6.18 17.88 -10.30
CA GLU A 83 -5.82 19.22 -10.81
C GLU A 83 -6.03 20.37 -9.82
N LYS A 84 -6.55 20.10 -8.61
CA LYS A 84 -6.87 21.11 -7.60
C LYS A 84 -5.86 21.14 -6.46
N ASP A 85 -5.50 19.96 -5.95
CA ASP A 85 -4.57 19.93 -4.82
C ASP A 85 -3.13 19.97 -5.34
N PRO A 86 -2.20 20.53 -4.55
CA PRO A 86 -0.79 20.65 -4.94
C PRO A 86 -0.05 19.31 -5.05
N LEU A 87 -0.73 18.19 -4.80
CA LEU A 87 -0.13 16.89 -4.52
C LEU A 87 -0.86 15.76 -5.27
N LEU A 88 -0.08 14.74 -5.66
CA LEU A 88 -0.58 13.46 -6.18
C LEU A 88 -1.10 12.59 -5.03
N LYS A 89 -2.16 11.84 -5.32
CA LYS A 89 -2.81 10.94 -4.37
C LYS A 89 -2.32 9.56 -4.68
N GLU A 90 -1.31 9.16 -3.92
CA GLU A 90 -0.66 7.84 -4.02
C GLU A 90 -1.17 6.90 -2.92
N ARG A 91 -1.90 7.46 -1.95
CA ARG A 91 -2.49 6.80 -0.78
C ARG A 91 -3.87 7.37 -0.51
N ILE A 92 -4.74 6.53 0.03
CA ILE A 92 -6.07 6.95 0.48
C ILE A 92 -5.88 7.86 1.70
N PHE A 93 -6.54 9.01 1.69
CA PHE A 93 -6.67 9.86 2.87
C PHE A 93 -7.88 9.41 3.69
N GLY A 94 -7.88 9.75 4.96
CA GLY A 94 -8.97 9.46 5.89
C GLY A 94 -8.74 10.24 7.18
N LEU A 95 -9.53 9.94 8.18
CA LEU A 95 -9.53 10.68 9.45
C LEU A 95 -8.83 9.84 10.51
N THR A 96 -8.04 10.49 11.37
CA THR A 96 -7.58 9.86 12.61
C THR A 96 -8.77 9.55 13.52
N ASN A 97 -8.57 8.72 14.54
CA ASN A 97 -9.61 8.38 15.51
C ASN A 97 -10.27 9.61 16.15
N LEU A 98 -9.52 10.70 16.34
CA LEU A 98 -10.01 11.94 16.95
C LEU A 98 -10.75 12.86 15.96
N GLU A 99 -10.44 12.76 14.68
CA GLU A 99 -11.10 13.54 13.62
C GLU A 99 -12.38 12.85 13.10
N GLY A 100 -12.48 11.53 13.31
CA GLY A 100 -13.67 10.75 12.99
C GLY A 100 -14.89 11.20 13.79
N ASN A 101 -16.04 11.24 13.13
CA ASN A 101 -17.32 11.46 13.79
C ASN A 101 -17.86 10.08 14.21
N HIS A 102 -17.77 9.76 15.51
CA HIS A 102 -18.23 8.48 16.09
C HIS A 102 -19.59 8.62 16.77
#